data_AF-A0AA90QE22-F1
#
_entry.id   AF-A0AA90QE22-F1
#
_cell.length_a   1.000
_cell.length_b   1.000
_cell.length_c   1.000
_cell.angle_alpha   90.00
_cell.angle_beta   90.00
_cell.angle_gamma   90.00
#
_symmetry.space_group_name_H-M   'P 1'
#
loop_
_entity.id
_entity.type
_entity.pdbx_description
1 polymer ?
#
loop_
_entity_poly.entity_id
_entity_poly.type
_entity_poly.pdbx_seq_one_letter_code
_entity_poly.pdbx_strand_id
1 'polypeptide(L)'
;FVSAIDLKAGDRLNARDQSKNGATVTTLELVQQQGRTHNLTVDVGHTFFVGKFETWVHNVGPCAECSNGFCTVHTATSPTTVSTEMGPSVLAVPGTGGLDLTLSKRHLLGSLGMPKATGNSLFLGPRAEAVADVAEIRSGVAVRDGNFFTTSSGRVWERHDSSVHPVSGPGVVDVSSREYNILVMGQKQGIDKAIYTTGKQLENGVISPEAAERALGILDIMRKKINE
;
A
#
# COMPACT_ATOMS: atom_id res chain seq x y z
N PHE A 1 8.54 -10.06 -17.98
CA PHE A 1 7.29 -9.40 -17.56
C PHE A 1 6.92 -8.38 -18.63
N VAL A 2 5.63 -8.24 -18.96
CA VAL A 2 5.13 -7.26 -19.94
C VAL A 2 4.04 -6.45 -19.22
N SER A 3 4.14 -5.12 -19.23
CA SER A 3 3.13 -4.26 -18.62
C SER A 3 1.79 -4.41 -19.35
N ALA A 4 0.68 -4.28 -18.64
CA ALA A 4 -0.64 -4.39 -19.27
C ALA A 4 -0.84 -3.39 -20.43
N ILE A 5 -0.25 -2.19 -20.33
CA ILE A 5 -0.31 -1.15 -21.37
C ILE A 5 0.55 -1.44 -22.60
N ASP A 6 1.53 -2.34 -22.47
CA ASP A 6 2.46 -2.69 -23.57
C ASP A 6 1.99 -3.92 -24.37
N LEU A 7 0.91 -4.59 -23.94
CA LEU A 7 0.32 -5.73 -24.63
C LEU A 7 -0.23 -5.32 -26.00
N LYS A 8 -0.09 -6.23 -26.97
CA LYS A 8 -0.54 -6.02 -28.35
C LYS A 8 -1.47 -7.14 -28.80
N ALA A 9 -2.32 -6.82 -29.77
CA ALA A 9 -3.10 -7.83 -30.46
C ALA A 9 -2.16 -8.91 -31.04
N GLY A 10 -2.48 -10.17 -30.77
CA GLY A 10 -1.66 -11.33 -31.13
C GLY A 10 -0.80 -11.88 -29.99
N ASP A 11 -0.60 -11.14 -28.90
CA ASP A 11 0.16 -11.63 -27.74
C ASP A 11 -0.60 -12.76 -27.04
N ARG A 12 0.14 -13.79 -26.58
CA ARG A 12 -0.41 -14.92 -25.83
C ARG A 12 -0.25 -14.69 -24.33
N LEU A 13 -1.36 -14.75 -23.60
CA LEU A 13 -1.38 -14.69 -22.15
C LEU A 13 -1.05 -16.06 -21.55
N ASN A 14 -0.28 -16.04 -20.46
CA ASN A 14 0.00 -17.23 -19.67
C ASN A 14 -1.18 -17.53 -18.74
N ALA A 15 -1.59 -18.80 -18.68
CA ALA A 15 -2.65 -19.27 -17.81
C ALA A 15 -2.18 -20.44 -16.94
N ARG A 16 -2.91 -20.75 -15.86
CA ARG A 16 -2.62 -21.89 -14.97
C ARG A 16 -2.54 -23.22 -15.72
N ASP A 17 -3.51 -23.48 -16.60
CA ASP A 17 -3.51 -24.59 -17.54
C ASP A 17 -3.60 -24.02 -18.96
N GLN A 18 -2.44 -23.91 -19.63
CA GLN A 18 -2.34 -23.30 -20.95
C GLN A 18 -3.16 -24.04 -22.01
N SER A 19 -3.43 -25.33 -21.83
CA SER A 19 -4.18 -26.15 -22.80
C SER A 19 -5.68 -25.88 -22.77
N LYS A 20 -6.19 -25.38 -21.63
CA LYS A 20 -7.62 -25.12 -21.42
C LYS A 20 -7.96 -23.64 -21.40
N ASN A 21 -7.11 -22.83 -20.77
CA ASN A 21 -7.40 -21.44 -20.44
C ASN A 21 -6.48 -20.45 -21.16
N GLY A 22 -5.61 -20.92 -22.06
CA GLY A 22 -4.76 -20.06 -22.86
C GLY A 22 -5.58 -19.05 -23.69
N ALA A 23 -5.19 -17.78 -23.62
CA ALA A 23 -5.87 -16.69 -24.31
C ALA A 23 -4.89 -15.90 -25.18
N THR A 24 -5.40 -15.34 -26.28
CA THR A 24 -4.66 -14.42 -27.15
C THR A 24 -5.34 -13.06 -27.10
N VAL A 25 -4.54 -12.01 -26.93
CA VAL A 25 -5.03 -10.63 -26.92
C VAL A 25 -5.56 -10.29 -28.31
N THR A 26 -6.82 -9.87 -28.39
CA THR A 26 -7.43 -9.42 -29.66
C THR A 26 -7.41 -7.90 -29.78
N THR A 27 -7.67 -7.21 -28.68
CA THR A 27 -7.73 -5.76 -28.58
C THR A 27 -7.29 -5.31 -27.19
N LEU A 28 -6.80 -4.09 -27.08
CA LEU A 28 -6.52 -3.42 -25.81
C LEU A 28 -7.25 -2.08 -25.82
N GLU A 29 -8.10 -1.85 -24.84
CA GLU A 29 -8.89 -0.63 -24.71
C GLU A 29 -8.71 -0.05 -23.32
N LEU A 30 -8.42 1.25 -23.25
CA LEU A 30 -8.41 1.97 -21.99
C LEU A 30 -9.85 2.36 -21.64
N VAL A 31 -10.45 1.63 -20.72
CA VAL A 31 -11.79 1.91 -20.23
C VAL A 31 -11.75 2.81 -18.99
N GLN A 32 -12.74 3.69 -18.85
CA GLN A 32 -12.93 4.44 -17.61
C GLN A 32 -13.19 3.45 -16.46
N GLN A 33 -12.56 3.66 -15.31
CA GLN A 33 -12.71 2.78 -14.15
C GLN A 33 -14.20 2.57 -13.79
N GLN A 34 -14.65 1.31 -13.79
CA GLN A 34 -16.05 0.93 -13.56
C GLN A 34 -16.32 0.50 -12.11
N GLY A 35 -15.43 0.81 -11.16
CA GLY A 35 -15.59 0.42 -9.76
C GLY A 35 -14.27 0.23 -9.02
N ARG A 36 -14.33 -0.50 -7.90
CA ARG A 36 -13.19 -0.73 -7.02
C ARG A 36 -12.25 -1.80 -7.58
N THR A 37 -10.95 -1.50 -7.64
CA THR A 37 -9.90 -2.47 -7.94
C THR A 37 -9.41 -3.12 -6.66
N HIS A 38 -9.34 -4.45 -6.66
CA HIS A 38 -8.79 -5.23 -5.55
C HIS A 38 -7.39 -5.72 -5.92
N ASN A 39 -6.50 -5.81 -4.93
CA ASN A 39 -5.18 -6.39 -5.08
C ASN A 39 -4.98 -7.48 -4.02
N LEU A 40 -4.13 -8.46 -4.32
CA LEU A 40 -3.72 -9.50 -3.39
C LEU A 40 -2.25 -9.27 -3.00
N THR A 41 -1.98 -9.32 -1.70
CA THR A 41 -0.61 -9.44 -1.19
C THR A 41 -0.22 -10.91 -1.29
N VAL A 42 0.76 -11.20 -2.15
CA VAL A 42 1.32 -12.55 -2.32
C VAL A 42 2.79 -12.48 -1.94
N ASP A 43 3.15 -13.13 -0.84
CA ASP A 43 4.48 -12.99 -0.22
C ASP A 43 5.60 -13.59 -1.08
N VAL A 44 5.32 -14.66 -1.82
CA VAL A 44 6.30 -15.37 -2.66
C VAL A 44 5.98 -15.20 -4.14
N GLY A 45 6.91 -14.60 -4.88
CA GLY A 45 6.83 -14.45 -6.34
C GLY A 45 5.84 -13.40 -6.84
N HIS A 46 5.08 -12.74 -5.96
CA HIS A 46 4.18 -11.60 -6.25
C HIS A 46 3.25 -11.81 -7.45
N THR A 47 2.89 -13.06 -7.72
CA THR A 47 2.02 -13.43 -8.83
C THR A 47 0.83 -14.25 -8.35
N PHE A 48 -0.27 -14.14 -9.06
CA PHE A 48 -1.49 -14.89 -8.80
C PHE A 48 -2.26 -15.07 -10.11
N PHE A 49 -3.25 -15.97 -10.09
CA PHE A 49 -4.10 -16.23 -11.25
C PHE A 49 -5.42 -15.48 -11.08
N VAL A 50 -5.89 -14.78 -12.13
CA VAL A 50 -7.10 -13.95 -12.08
C VAL A 50 -8.01 -14.14 -13.27
N GLY A 51 -9.28 -13.80 -13.06
CA GLY A 51 -10.29 -13.75 -14.11
C GLY A 51 -10.67 -15.13 -14.66
N LYS A 52 -11.57 -15.11 -15.65
CA LYS A 52 -12.14 -16.33 -16.25
C LYS A 52 -11.09 -17.22 -16.93
N PHE A 53 -10.03 -16.62 -17.46
CA PHE A 53 -8.94 -17.32 -18.13
C PHE A 53 -7.83 -17.77 -17.18
N GLU A 54 -7.98 -17.59 -15.86
CA GLU A 54 -6.95 -17.88 -14.87
C GLU A 54 -5.58 -17.34 -15.31
N THR A 55 -5.56 -16.09 -15.74
CA THR A 55 -4.37 -15.46 -16.31
C THR A 55 -3.35 -15.24 -15.21
N TRP A 56 -2.11 -15.64 -15.45
CA TRP A 56 -1.01 -15.42 -14.53
C TRP A 56 -0.58 -13.96 -14.58
N VAL A 57 -0.90 -13.23 -13.51
CA VAL A 57 -0.61 -11.79 -13.39
C VAL A 57 0.36 -11.57 -12.25
N HIS A 58 1.13 -10.48 -12.38
CA HIS A 58 2.01 -9.99 -11.33
C HIS A 58 1.38 -8.76 -10.70
N ASN A 59 1.40 -8.68 -9.37
CA ASN A 59 1.07 -7.47 -8.64
C ASN A 59 2.23 -6.48 -8.83
N VAL A 60 1.95 -5.29 -9.36
CA VAL A 60 2.91 -4.18 -9.32
C VAL A 60 2.60 -3.32 -8.09
N GLY A 61 3.26 -3.64 -6.99
CA GLY A 61 3.61 -2.72 -5.90
C GLY A 61 5.03 -2.20 -6.15
N PRO A 62 5.62 -1.38 -5.26
CA PRO A 62 6.99 -0.90 -5.47
C PRO A 62 7.93 -2.07 -5.78
N CYS A 63 8.41 -2.14 -7.02
CA CYS A 63 9.33 -3.19 -7.45
C CYS A 63 10.65 -2.96 -6.73
N ALA A 64 11.03 -3.88 -5.84
CA ALA A 64 12.39 -3.95 -5.35
C ALA A 64 13.26 -4.48 -6.48
N GLU A 65 14.20 -3.67 -6.97
CA GLU A 65 15.37 -4.25 -7.61
C GLU A 65 16.26 -4.79 -6.51
N CYS A 66 16.42 -6.11 -6.49
CA CYS A 66 17.28 -6.80 -5.55
C CYS A 66 18.62 -7.05 -6.22
N SER A 67 19.66 -6.37 -5.75
CA SER A 67 21.06 -6.69 -6.10
C SER A 67 21.86 -6.85 -4.82
N ASN A 68 22.61 -7.95 -4.70
CA ASN A 68 23.49 -8.26 -3.57
C ASN A 68 22.83 -8.18 -2.18
N GLY A 69 21.56 -8.62 -2.05
CA GLY A 69 20.89 -8.70 -0.75
C GLY A 69 20.37 -7.38 -0.19
N PHE A 70 20.36 -6.31 -0.98
CA PHE A 70 19.69 -5.05 -0.65
C PHE A 70 18.56 -4.75 -1.65
N CYS A 71 17.43 -4.30 -1.11
CA CYS A 71 16.21 -3.97 -1.86
C CYS A 71 16.04 -2.45 -1.90
N THR A 72 16.07 -1.84 -3.09
CA THR A 72 15.69 -0.42 -3.27
C THR A 72 14.39 -0.32 -4.06
N VAL A 73 13.46 0.50 -3.55
CA VAL A 73 12.17 0.80 -4.18
C VAL A 73 12.39 1.80 -5.31
N HIS A 74 12.12 1.42 -6.54
CA HIS A 74 12.02 2.38 -7.65
C HIS A 74 10.71 3.15 -7.52
N THR A 75 10.78 4.42 -7.14
CA THR A 75 9.70 5.37 -7.41
C THR A 75 9.63 5.58 -8.91
N ALA A 76 8.50 5.27 -9.55
CA ALA A 76 8.28 5.63 -10.94
C ALA A 76 8.50 7.14 -11.12
N THR A 77 9.59 7.52 -11.76
CA THR A 77 9.87 8.91 -12.11
C THR A 77 8.74 9.38 -13.02
N SER A 78 7.97 10.36 -12.56
CA SER A 78 6.95 11.01 -13.38
C SER A 78 7.63 11.68 -14.58
N PRO A 79 7.12 11.53 -15.82
CA PRO A 79 7.65 12.28 -16.94
C PRO A 79 7.38 13.78 -16.73
N THR A 80 8.42 14.57 -16.94
CA THR A 80 8.39 16.03 -16.99
C THR A 80 7.24 16.55 -17.84
N THR A 81 6.51 17.49 -17.25
CA THR A 81 5.40 18.24 -17.83
C THR A 81 5.82 18.94 -19.13
N VAL A 82 5.17 18.62 -20.25
CA VAL A 82 5.03 19.55 -21.37
C VAL A 82 3.58 20.00 -21.38
N SER A 83 3.37 21.27 -21.05
CA SER A 83 2.09 21.95 -21.14
C SER A 83 1.61 21.97 -22.58
N THR A 84 0.43 21.43 -22.86
CA THR A 84 -0.46 22.00 -23.89
C THR A 84 -1.90 21.73 -23.47
N GLU A 85 -2.64 22.82 -23.34
CA GLU A 85 -4.05 22.84 -22.94
C GLU A 85 -4.95 22.23 -24.01
N MET A 86 -6.00 21.53 -23.57
CA MET A 86 -7.34 21.58 -24.16
C MET A 86 -8.33 20.88 -23.20
N GLY A 87 -9.34 21.62 -22.72
CA GLY A 87 -10.40 21.12 -21.84
C GLY A 87 -11.33 20.08 -22.50
N PRO A 88 -12.37 19.58 -21.81
CA PRO A 88 -13.44 20.46 -21.29
C PRO A 88 -14.05 20.11 -19.91
N SER A 89 -14.74 21.11 -19.37
CA SER A 89 -15.87 21.14 -18.42
C SER A 89 -16.24 19.89 -17.60
N VAL A 90 -15.73 19.86 -16.37
CA VAL A 90 -16.45 19.81 -15.07
C VAL A 90 -17.95 19.46 -15.07
N LEU A 91 -18.27 18.37 -14.36
CA LEU A 91 -19.41 18.32 -13.42
C LEU A 91 -18.86 17.95 -12.03
N ALA A 92 -18.29 18.95 -11.37
CA ALA A 92 -18.03 18.94 -9.94
C ALA A 92 -19.38 19.06 -9.23
N VAL A 93 -19.74 18.04 -8.46
CA VAL A 93 -20.87 18.11 -7.55
C VAL A 93 -20.49 19.07 -6.41
N PRO A 94 -21.24 20.16 -6.17
CA PRO A 94 -20.97 21.06 -5.06
C PRO A 94 -21.43 20.38 -3.77
N GLY A 95 -20.45 19.89 -3.01
CA GLY A 95 -20.61 19.40 -1.64
C GLY A 95 -19.57 20.04 -0.74
N THR A 96 -19.58 21.38 -0.66
CA THR A 96 -18.81 22.15 0.33
C THR A 96 -19.37 21.90 1.73
N GLY A 97 -18.97 20.78 2.32
CA GLY A 97 -18.83 20.62 3.76
C GLY A 97 -17.42 20.10 3.95
N GLY A 98 -16.47 21.01 4.21
CA GLY A 98 -15.08 20.63 4.48
C GLY A 98 -15.09 19.52 5.52
N LEU A 99 -14.77 18.31 5.09
CA LEU A 99 -14.76 17.15 5.96
C LEU A 99 -13.67 17.42 7.00
N ASP A 100 -14.05 17.75 8.23
CA ASP A 100 -13.09 17.93 9.34
C ASP A 100 -12.55 16.55 9.76
N LEU A 101 -11.77 15.96 8.86
CA LEU A 101 -11.18 14.64 9.01
C LEU A 101 -9.76 14.76 9.49
N THR A 102 -9.47 14.16 10.63
CA THR A 102 -8.14 14.14 11.22
C THR A 102 -7.41 12.85 10.88
N LEU A 103 -6.09 12.93 10.74
CA LEU A 103 -5.26 11.75 10.55
C LEU A 103 -5.19 10.95 11.85
N SER A 104 -5.49 9.66 11.79
CA SER A 104 -5.43 8.81 12.98
C SER A 104 -4.00 8.67 13.50
N LYS A 105 -3.78 9.12 14.73
CA LYS A 105 -2.44 9.13 15.36
C LYS A 105 -1.84 7.73 15.50
N ARG A 106 -2.67 6.74 15.84
CA ARG A 106 -2.24 5.37 16.18
C ARG A 106 -1.80 4.51 14.98
N HIS A 107 -1.99 5.00 13.76
CA HIS A 107 -1.56 4.33 12.53
C HIS A 107 -0.26 4.92 11.96
N LEU A 108 0.37 5.84 12.69
CA LEU A 108 1.64 6.45 12.35
C LEU A 108 2.71 6.06 13.35
N LEU A 109 3.92 5.83 12.86
CA LEU A 109 5.09 5.62 13.70
C LEU A 109 5.31 6.85 14.62
N GLY A 110 5.66 6.60 15.88
CA GLY A 110 5.85 7.63 16.90
C GLY A 110 4.59 8.03 17.66
N SER A 111 3.42 7.51 17.30
CA SER A 111 2.16 7.73 18.02
C SER A 111 1.34 6.45 18.23
N LEU A 112 2.02 5.30 18.24
CA LEU A 112 1.41 3.99 18.42
C LEU A 112 0.74 3.85 19.80
N GLY A 113 -0.44 3.22 19.81
CA GLY A 113 -1.33 3.09 20.97
C GLY A 113 -1.52 1.65 21.44
N MET A 114 -2.77 1.25 21.70
CA MET A 114 -3.11 -0.15 22.03
C MET A 114 -3.48 -0.92 20.76
N PRO A 115 -2.92 -2.11 20.46
CA PRO A 115 -3.30 -2.88 19.26
C PRO A 115 -4.78 -3.25 19.26
N LYS A 116 -5.35 -3.48 18.08
CA LYS A 116 -6.66 -4.12 17.91
C LYS A 116 -6.48 -5.61 17.63
N ALA A 117 -7.53 -6.38 17.93
CA ALA A 117 -7.62 -7.79 17.60
C ALA A 117 -7.68 -8.03 16.07
N THR A 118 -8.17 -7.05 15.31
CA THR A 118 -8.27 -7.06 13.85
C THR A 118 -7.74 -5.75 13.27
N GLY A 119 -7.01 -5.82 12.16
CA GLY A 119 -6.52 -4.68 11.37
C GLY A 119 -5.61 -3.73 12.13
N ASN A 120 -4.29 -3.86 11.97
CA ASN A 120 -3.32 -2.89 12.48
C ASN A 120 -2.51 -2.28 11.33
N SER A 121 -3.22 -1.75 10.34
CA SER A 121 -2.59 -1.05 9.23
C SER A 121 -1.77 0.14 9.73
N LEU A 122 -0.52 0.25 9.31
CA LEU A 122 0.40 1.33 9.64
C LEU A 122 0.85 2.02 8.36
N PHE A 123 1.00 3.33 8.41
CA PHE A 123 1.71 4.07 7.38
C PHE A 123 3.14 4.35 7.85
N LEU A 124 4.11 3.84 7.09
CA LEU A 124 5.54 3.90 7.39
C LEU A 124 6.24 5.11 6.75
N GLY A 125 5.55 5.80 5.83
CA GLY A 125 6.11 6.96 5.12
C GLY A 125 6.28 8.21 6.00
N PRO A 126 6.76 9.33 5.42
CA PRO A 126 6.85 10.61 6.08
C PRO A 126 5.47 11.14 6.52
N ARG A 127 5.39 11.76 7.71
CA ARG A 127 4.13 12.36 8.18
C ARG A 127 3.56 13.39 7.19
N ALA A 128 4.43 14.12 6.50
CA ALA A 128 4.04 15.11 5.50
C ALA A 128 3.23 14.50 4.35
N GLU A 129 3.57 13.28 3.90
CA GLU A 129 2.82 12.59 2.84
C GLU A 129 1.41 12.21 3.30
N ALA A 130 1.28 11.67 4.51
CA ALA A 130 -0.04 11.36 5.05
C ALA A 130 -0.90 12.63 5.23
N VAL A 131 -0.29 13.75 5.61
CA VAL A 131 -1.00 15.04 5.70
C VAL A 131 -1.43 15.54 4.32
N ALA A 132 -0.60 15.38 3.29
CA ALA A 132 -0.94 15.76 1.92
C ALA A 132 -2.13 14.94 1.38
N ASP A 133 -2.11 13.62 1.60
CA ASP A 133 -3.23 12.74 1.28
C ASP A 133 -4.53 13.17 1.99
N VAL A 134 -4.46 13.48 3.28
CA VAL A 134 -5.63 13.96 4.03
C VAL A 134 -6.12 15.30 3.50
N ALA A 135 -5.23 16.20 3.09
CA ALA A 135 -5.61 17.45 2.45
C ALA A 135 -6.33 17.21 1.11
N GLU A 136 -5.88 16.24 0.31
CA GLU A 136 -6.53 15.80 -0.93
C GLU A 136 -7.94 15.23 -0.69
N ILE A 137 -8.10 14.45 0.38
CA ILE A 137 -9.41 13.94 0.81
C ILE A 137 -10.33 15.10 1.20
N ARG A 138 -9.83 16.07 1.95
CA ARG A 138 -10.59 17.24 2.41
C ARG A 138 -10.99 18.17 1.27
N SER A 139 -10.16 18.29 0.23
CA SER A 139 -10.44 19.10 -0.95
C SER A 139 -11.37 18.41 -1.96
N GLY A 140 -11.70 17.13 -1.74
CA GLY A 140 -12.57 16.35 -2.61
C GLY A 140 -11.91 15.87 -3.90
N VAL A 141 -10.57 15.92 -3.97
CA VAL A 141 -9.80 15.43 -5.13
C VAL A 141 -9.67 13.91 -5.10
N ALA A 142 -9.59 13.31 -3.91
CA ALA A 142 -9.51 11.86 -3.75
C ALA A 142 -10.79 11.16 -4.24
N VAL A 143 -10.64 10.00 -4.89
CA VAL A 143 -11.78 9.18 -5.33
C VAL A 143 -12.45 8.56 -4.11
N ARG A 144 -13.75 8.83 -3.92
CA ARG A 144 -14.51 8.35 -2.76
C ARG A 144 -15.42 7.18 -3.12
N ASP A 145 -15.31 6.09 -2.35
CA ASP A 145 -16.19 4.92 -2.39
C ASP A 145 -16.69 4.59 -0.97
N GLY A 146 -17.89 5.05 -0.64
CA GLY A 146 -18.46 4.90 0.70
C GLY A 146 -17.63 5.61 1.78
N ASN A 147 -16.94 4.82 2.62
CA ASN A 147 -16.01 5.30 3.64
C ASN A 147 -14.54 5.24 3.19
N PHE A 148 -14.25 4.73 2.00
CA PHE A 148 -12.90 4.65 1.46
C PHE A 148 -12.57 5.84 0.57
N PHE A 149 -11.30 6.26 0.58
CA PHE A 149 -10.74 7.31 -0.23
C PHE A 149 -9.46 6.80 -0.88
N THR A 150 -9.38 6.87 -2.21
CA THR A 150 -8.16 6.60 -2.96
C THR A 150 -7.55 7.92 -3.38
N THR A 151 -6.33 8.20 -2.92
CA THR A 151 -5.60 9.43 -3.23
C THR A 151 -4.75 9.29 -4.49
N SER A 152 -4.29 10.41 -5.05
CA SER A 152 -3.41 10.46 -6.22
C SER A 152 -2.08 9.71 -6.02
N SER A 153 -1.63 9.57 -4.77
CA SER A 153 -0.50 8.75 -4.37
C SER A 153 -0.73 7.23 -4.48
N GLY A 154 -1.94 6.80 -4.83
CA GLY A 154 -2.34 5.39 -4.90
C GLY A 154 -2.59 4.75 -3.53
N ARG A 155 -2.62 5.54 -2.45
CA ARG A 155 -2.97 5.07 -1.11
C ARG A 155 -4.48 5.04 -0.93
N VAL A 156 -4.94 4.07 -0.15
CA VAL A 156 -6.33 3.94 0.26
C VAL A 156 -6.44 4.24 1.74
N TRP A 157 -7.33 5.17 2.07
CA TRP A 157 -7.67 5.58 3.42
C TRP A 157 -9.12 5.22 3.70
N GLU A 158 -9.44 4.84 4.92
CA GLU A 158 -10.82 4.62 5.36
C GLU A 158 -11.16 5.61 6.47
N ARG A 159 -12.36 6.19 6.36
CA ARG A 159 -12.93 7.06 7.39
C ARG A 159 -13.69 6.24 8.42
N HIS A 160 -13.35 6.50 9.68
CA HIS A 160 -14.14 6.15 10.83
C HIS A 160 -14.43 7.44 11.63
N ASP A 161 -15.70 7.81 11.73
CA ASP A 161 -16.15 9.07 12.34
C ASP A 161 -15.43 10.30 11.73
N SER A 162 -14.71 11.07 12.55
CA SER A 162 -13.91 12.23 12.16
C SER A 162 -12.42 11.89 11.94
N SER A 163 -12.08 10.60 11.82
CA SER A 163 -10.70 10.14 11.64
C SER A 163 -10.55 9.35 10.34
N VAL A 164 -9.39 9.46 9.70
CA VAL A 164 -8.99 8.58 8.60
C VAL A 164 -7.76 7.76 8.98
N HIS A 165 -7.77 6.49 8.61
CA HIS A 165 -6.66 5.55 8.81
C HIS A 165 -6.24 4.92 7.49
N PRO A 166 -4.94 4.57 7.34
CA PRO A 166 -4.45 3.93 6.13
C PRO A 166 -4.99 2.51 6.06
N VAL A 167 -5.31 2.06 4.85
CA VAL A 167 -5.81 0.71 4.57
C VAL A 167 -4.84 -0.04 3.66
N SER A 168 -4.40 0.60 2.57
CA SER A 168 -3.46 -0.01 1.62
C SER A 168 -2.73 1.03 0.77
N GLY A 169 -1.81 0.56 -0.08
CA GLY A 169 -1.05 1.38 -1.02
C GLY A 169 0.39 1.67 -0.55
N PRO A 170 1.11 2.54 -1.25
CA PRO A 170 2.52 2.81 -0.98
C PRO A 170 2.82 3.15 0.48
N GLY A 171 3.75 2.42 1.10
CA GLY A 171 4.17 2.65 2.49
C GLY A 171 3.14 2.24 3.55
N VAL A 172 2.04 1.59 3.17
CA VAL A 172 1.06 1.02 4.12
C VAL A 172 1.35 -0.47 4.31
N VAL A 173 1.45 -0.90 5.56
CA VAL A 173 1.64 -2.30 5.95
C VAL A 173 0.56 -2.72 6.91
N ASP A 174 0.12 -3.98 6.87
CA ASP A 174 -0.70 -4.56 7.93
C ASP A 174 0.15 -5.46 8.82
N VAL A 175 -0.02 -5.34 10.13
CA VAL A 175 0.76 -6.10 11.12
C VAL A 175 -0.17 -6.81 12.10
N SER A 176 0.27 -7.95 12.60
CA SER A 176 -0.45 -8.63 13.68
C SER A 176 -0.45 -7.80 14.96
N SER A 177 -1.37 -8.09 15.88
CA SER A 177 -1.38 -7.46 17.21
C SER A 177 -0.08 -7.72 17.98
N ARG A 178 0.59 -8.85 17.71
CA ARG A 178 1.88 -9.22 18.32
C ARG A 178 2.99 -8.32 17.80
N GLU A 179 3.09 -8.13 16.49
CA GLU A 179 4.02 -7.18 15.88
C GLU A 179 3.75 -5.75 16.35
N TYR A 180 2.49 -5.31 16.36
CA TYR A 180 2.14 -3.98 16.84
C TYR A 180 2.61 -3.75 18.29
N ASN A 181 2.49 -4.75 19.16
CA ASN A 181 3.00 -4.67 20.53
C ASN A 181 4.53 -4.53 20.61
N ILE A 182 5.26 -5.19 19.72
CA ILE A 182 6.72 -5.02 19.59
C ILE A 182 7.04 -3.56 19.21
N LEU A 183 6.30 -2.99 18.25
CA LEU A 183 6.50 -1.60 17.82
C LEU A 183 6.16 -0.60 18.93
N VAL A 184 5.08 -0.84 19.67
CA VAL A 184 4.72 -0.06 20.87
C VAL A 184 5.82 -0.13 21.93
N MET A 185 6.42 -1.32 22.13
CA MET A 185 7.58 -1.48 23.02
C MET A 185 8.76 -0.64 22.53
N GLY A 186 9.07 -0.67 21.23
CA GLY A 186 10.14 0.14 20.64
C GLY A 186 9.94 1.63 20.90
N GLN A 187 8.71 2.11 20.74
CA GLN A 187 8.35 3.51 20.99
C GLN A 187 8.43 3.90 22.47
N LYS A 188 7.97 3.03 23.39
CA LYS A 188 7.83 3.38 24.82
C LYS A 188 9.03 3.02 25.68
N GLN A 189 9.76 1.96 25.30
CA GLN A 189 10.81 1.35 26.13
C GLN A 189 12.17 1.33 25.42
N GLY A 190 12.25 1.84 24.20
CA GLY A 190 13.48 1.89 23.40
C GLY A 190 13.54 0.78 22.35
N ILE A 191 14.07 1.15 21.18
CA ILE A 191 14.15 0.28 20.00
C ILE A 191 15.05 -0.93 20.26
N ASP A 192 16.17 -0.76 20.95
CA ASP A 192 17.11 -1.85 21.24
C ASP A 192 16.46 -2.96 22.08
N LYS A 193 15.63 -2.57 23.05
CA LYS A 193 14.87 -3.50 23.87
C LYS A 193 13.84 -4.28 23.05
N ALA A 194 13.17 -3.60 22.11
CA ALA A 194 12.22 -4.24 21.20
C ALA A 194 12.91 -5.23 20.25
N ILE A 195 14.08 -4.88 19.71
CA ILE A 195 14.90 -5.78 18.87
C ILE A 195 15.29 -7.03 19.67
N TYR A 196 15.86 -6.85 20.87
CA TYR A 196 16.26 -7.96 21.73
C TYR A 196 15.07 -8.89 22.06
N THR A 197 13.93 -8.30 22.42
CA THR A 197 12.71 -9.06 22.73
C THR A 197 12.20 -9.82 21.51
N THR A 198 12.26 -9.22 20.33
CA THR A 198 11.84 -9.86 19.07
C THR A 198 12.70 -11.08 18.77
N GLY A 199 14.03 -10.97 18.94
CA GLY A 199 14.95 -12.11 18.82
C GLY A 199 14.62 -13.24 19.78
N LYS A 200 14.34 -12.93 21.06
CA LYS A 200 13.92 -13.95 22.04
C LYS A 200 12.58 -14.59 21.72
N GLN A 201 11.62 -13.83 21.18
CA GLN A 201 10.34 -14.37 20.75
C GLN A 201 10.51 -15.30 19.53
N LEU A 202 11.43 -14.98 18.63
CA LEU A 202 11.74 -15.82 17.47
C LEU A 202 12.41 -17.13 17.89
N GLU A 203 13.44 -17.06 18.75
CA GLU A 203 14.12 -18.23 19.32
C GLU A 203 13.15 -19.20 20.02
N ASN A 204 12.16 -18.65 20.73
CA ASN A 204 11.17 -19.43 21.47
C ASN A 204 9.96 -19.86 20.63
N GLY A 205 9.95 -19.59 19.32
CA GLY A 205 8.83 -19.94 18.43
C GLY A 205 7.54 -19.18 18.71
N VAL A 206 7.60 -18.07 19.45
CA VAL A 206 6.44 -17.22 19.76
C VAL A 206 6.06 -16.40 18.54
N ILE A 207 7.01 -15.92 17.74
CA ILE A 207 6.72 -15.18 16.49
C ILE A 207 7.31 -15.94 15.30
N SER A 208 6.65 -15.90 14.14
CA SER A 208 7.19 -16.51 12.92
C SER A 208 8.40 -15.70 12.41
N PRO A 209 9.31 -16.33 11.63
CA PRO A 209 10.43 -15.62 11.00
C PRO A 209 9.99 -14.39 10.20
N GLU A 210 8.90 -14.50 9.44
CA GLU A 210 8.40 -13.43 8.56
C GLU A 210 7.83 -12.25 9.37
N ALA A 211 7.12 -12.56 10.46
CA ALA A 211 6.59 -11.54 11.36
C ALA A 211 7.72 -10.86 12.16
N ALA A 212 8.76 -11.61 12.54
CA ALA A 212 9.95 -11.04 13.17
C ALA A 212 10.71 -10.12 12.20
N GLU A 213 10.93 -10.56 10.96
CA GLU A 213 11.61 -9.77 9.93
C GLU A 213 10.88 -8.45 9.65
N ARG A 214 9.55 -8.48 9.46
CA ARG A 214 8.76 -7.25 9.31
C ARG A 214 8.88 -6.33 10.52
N ALA A 215 8.71 -6.87 11.74
CA ALA A 215 8.79 -6.06 12.95
C ALA A 215 10.17 -5.38 13.08
N LEU A 216 11.25 -6.11 12.81
CA LEU A 216 12.61 -5.58 12.83
C LEU A 216 12.83 -4.51 11.76
N GLY A 217 12.32 -4.72 10.54
CA GLY A 217 12.37 -3.73 9.47
C GLY A 217 11.65 -2.42 9.84
N ILE A 218 10.47 -2.52 10.46
CA ILE A 218 9.73 -1.33 10.92
C ILE A 218 10.47 -0.64 12.09
N LEU A 219 11.07 -1.39 13.00
CA LEU A 219 11.90 -0.84 14.08
C LEU A 219 13.12 -0.07 13.55
N ASP A 220 13.74 -0.53 12.47
CA ASP A 220 14.83 0.21 11.80
C ASP A 220 14.34 1.54 11.21
N ILE A 221 13.17 1.55 10.56
CA ILE A 221 12.52 2.79 10.10
C ILE A 221 12.25 3.73 11.28
N MET A 222 11.74 3.21 12.40
CA MET A 222 11.53 4.01 13.62
C MET A 222 12.84 4.61 14.14
N ARG A 223 13.95 3.86 14.08
CA ARG A 223 15.26 4.32 14.53
C ARG A 223 15.77 5.46 13.66
N LYS A 224 15.67 5.32 12.33
CA LYS A 224 16.07 6.37 11.38
C LYS A 224 15.32 7.67 11.65
N LYS A 225 14.01 7.61 11.87
CA LYS A 225 13.16 8.77 12.18
C LYS A 225 13.48 9.47 13.52
N ILE A 226 14.13 8.79 14.48
CA ILE A 226 14.56 9.44 15.73
C ILE A 226 15.83 10.28 15.51
N ASN A 227 16.64 9.91 14.52
CA ASN A 227 17.92 10.54 14.23
C ASN A 227 17.84 11.61 13.12
N GLU A 228 16.64 11.87 12.60
CA GLU A 228 16.30 12.95 11.65
C GLU A 228 15.74 14.16 12.40
#